data_AF-A0A921RAA7-F1
#
_entry.id   AF-A0A921RAA7-F1
#
_cell.length_a   1.000
_cell.length_b   1.000
_cell.length_c   1.000
_cell.angle_alpha   90.00
_cell.angle_beta   90.00
_cell.angle_gamma   90.00
#
_symmetry.space_group_name_H-M   'P 1'
#
loop_
_entity.id
_entity.type
_entity.pdbx_description
1 polymer ?
#
loop_
_entity_poly.entity_id
_entity_poly.type
_entity_poly.pdbx_seq_one_letter_code
_entity_poly.pdbx_strand_id
1 'polypeptide(L)'
;MCSITRLAFVLALAIASSTEVAESRDFNILAKGPGLTAASGKLCQLCEQYSTEALFYLTQNETQTEILSILHHECASLAPLKQQCITLVDYYIPLFFFEVSMVTPEKFCESMHLCKNGMKISLPTREGTCGLCHHVVVEVLVMLKDPNTQLEVIDLLNKTCSKAQNYEQQCKQLVLKYIPLILVKGEKFLETTDVCSAIHACKAGTQASMETMPLSATL
;
A
#
# COMPACT_ATOMS: atom_id res chain seq x y z
N MET A 1 -15.46 40.51 0.47
CA MET A 1 -13.99 40.38 0.35
C MET A 1 -13.43 39.03 0.82
N CYS A 2 -14.24 38.03 1.23
CA CYS A 2 -13.75 36.71 1.68
C CYS A 2 -13.80 35.62 0.58
N SER A 3 -14.76 35.67 -0.35
CA SER A 3 -14.88 34.65 -1.42
C SER A 3 -13.82 34.77 -2.52
N ILE A 4 -13.41 36.00 -2.88
CA ILE A 4 -12.44 36.22 -3.97
C ILE A 4 -11.04 35.71 -3.56
N THR A 5 -10.65 35.91 -2.30
CA THR A 5 -9.37 35.44 -1.76
C THR A 5 -9.33 33.91 -1.68
N ARG A 6 -10.45 33.26 -1.35
CA ARG A 6 -10.55 31.79 -1.35
C ARG A 6 -10.54 31.21 -2.76
N LEU A 7 -11.23 31.83 -3.72
CA LEU A 7 -11.19 31.42 -5.12
C LEU A 7 -9.79 31.57 -5.72
N ALA A 8 -9.09 32.66 -5.40
CA ALA A 8 -7.70 32.88 -5.82
C ALA A 8 -6.74 31.84 -5.22
N PHE A 9 -6.97 31.39 -3.99
CA PHE A 9 -6.17 30.35 -3.33
C PHE A 9 -6.37 28.98 -3.98
N VAL A 10 -7.62 28.62 -4.30
CA VAL A 10 -7.95 27.35 -4.97
C VAL A 10 -7.43 27.33 -6.41
N LEU A 11 -7.56 28.46 -7.13
CA LEU A 11 -6.96 28.60 -8.47
C LEU A 11 -5.44 28.54 -8.42
N ALA A 12 -4.79 29.13 -7.42
CA ALA A 12 -3.33 29.05 -7.24
C ALA A 12 -2.86 27.61 -6.96
N LEU A 13 -3.61 26.82 -6.18
CA LEU A 13 -3.31 25.42 -5.91
C LEU A 13 -3.54 24.52 -7.16
N ALA A 14 -4.53 24.85 -7.99
CA ALA A 14 -4.77 24.14 -9.25
C ALA A 14 -3.72 24.44 -10.32
N ILE A 15 -3.14 25.64 -10.34
CA ILE A 15 -2.06 26.01 -11.26
C ILE A 15 -0.71 25.44 -10.79
N ALA A 16 -0.47 25.37 -9.46
CA ALA A 16 0.75 24.78 -8.89
C ALA A 16 0.87 23.25 -9.10
N SER A 17 -0.22 22.56 -9.42
CA SER A 17 -0.20 21.11 -9.72
C SER A 17 0.08 20.77 -11.18
N SER A 18 0.19 21.78 -12.07
CA SER A 18 0.40 21.56 -13.50
C SER A 18 1.78 21.98 -14.03
N THR A 19 2.68 22.50 -13.20
CA THR A 19 4.09 22.73 -13.57
C THR A 19 5.03 22.38 -12.42
N GLU A 20 5.58 21.16 -12.44
CA GLU A 20 7.00 20.81 -12.22
C GLU A 20 7.14 19.34 -11.79
N VAL A 21 7.55 18.52 -12.76
CA VAL A 21 8.28 17.28 -12.52
C VAL A 21 9.75 17.65 -12.32
N ALA A 22 10.37 17.05 -11.29
CA ALA A 22 11.79 16.91 -10.97
C ALA A 22 12.49 18.12 -10.29
N GLU A 23 12.79 17.99 -8.99
CA GLU A 23 14.15 17.66 -8.52
C GLU A 23 14.11 17.18 -7.05
N SER A 24 15.05 16.28 -6.73
CA SER A 24 15.22 15.63 -5.43
C SER A 24 16.19 16.41 -4.54
N ARG A 25 16.08 16.18 -3.21
CA ARG A 25 16.99 16.60 -2.11
C ARG A 25 16.77 18.08 -1.71
N ASP A 26 16.56 18.46 -0.46
CA ASP A 26 17.14 18.00 0.80
C ASP A 26 16.14 18.26 1.95
N PHE A 27 15.92 17.26 2.81
CA PHE A 27 15.57 17.56 4.20
C PHE A 27 16.43 16.67 5.10
N ASN A 28 17.67 17.12 5.31
CA ASN A 28 18.46 16.73 6.45
C ASN A 28 17.71 17.13 7.72
N ILE A 29 17.15 16.15 8.44
CA ILE A 29 17.04 16.26 9.90
C ILE A 29 17.89 15.17 10.53
N LEU A 30 18.99 15.69 11.07
CA LEU A 30 19.91 15.13 12.05
C LEU A 30 19.41 13.92 12.85
N ALA A 31 20.31 12.96 12.87
CA ALA A 31 20.24 11.70 13.57
C ALA A 31 20.13 11.82 15.10
N LYS A 32 19.64 10.69 15.65
CA LYS A 32 20.09 10.01 16.88
C LYS A 32 19.19 10.19 18.11
N GLY A 33 18.38 9.16 18.37
CA GLY A 33 17.67 8.97 19.63
C GLY A 33 16.87 7.65 19.67
N PRO A 34 16.29 7.27 20.82
CA PRO A 34 15.65 5.97 21.13
C PRO A 34 14.36 5.62 20.33
N GLY A 35 14.18 6.17 19.13
CA GLY A 35 12.86 6.49 18.55
C GLY A 35 12.28 5.57 17.48
N LEU A 36 12.76 4.33 17.28
CA LEU A 36 12.24 3.49 16.19
C LEU A 36 10.86 2.87 16.48
N THR A 37 10.52 2.61 17.74
CA THR A 37 9.13 2.33 18.16
C THR A 37 8.24 3.58 18.10
N ALA A 38 8.85 4.76 18.22
CA ALA A 38 8.15 6.03 18.14
C ALA A 38 7.80 6.43 16.69
N ALA A 39 8.54 6.00 15.67
CA ALA A 39 8.28 6.39 14.28
C ALA A 39 7.09 5.65 13.64
N SER A 40 6.98 4.32 13.79
CA SER A 40 5.78 3.58 13.39
C SER A 40 4.59 3.94 14.26
N GLY A 41 4.82 4.20 15.56
CA GLY A 41 3.81 4.76 16.46
C GLY A 41 3.34 6.14 15.98
N LYS A 42 4.25 6.98 15.47
CA LYS A 42 3.91 8.30 14.94
C LYS A 42 3.16 8.23 13.61
N LEU A 43 3.48 7.29 12.72
CA LEU A 43 2.72 7.06 11.49
C LEU A 43 1.33 6.48 11.78
N CYS A 44 1.23 5.55 12.72
CA CYS A 44 -0.04 5.04 13.23
C CYS A 44 -0.88 6.18 13.81
N GLN A 45 -0.32 6.96 14.73
CA GLN A 45 -0.99 8.11 15.34
C GLN A 45 -1.43 9.14 14.29
N LEU A 46 -0.59 9.41 13.29
CA LEU A 46 -0.91 10.34 12.22
C LEU A 46 -2.04 9.81 11.33
N CYS A 47 -2.01 8.51 11.01
CA CYS A 47 -3.07 7.84 10.29
C CYS A 47 -4.38 7.91 11.08
N GLU A 48 -4.37 7.55 12.36
CA GLU A 48 -5.55 7.58 13.21
C GLU A 48 -6.10 9.00 13.34
N GLN A 49 -5.23 9.99 13.50
CA GLN A 49 -5.62 11.40 13.55
C GLN A 49 -6.29 11.86 12.26
N TYR A 50 -5.66 11.64 11.10
CA TYR A 50 -6.25 12.05 9.82
C TYR A 50 -7.51 11.27 9.50
N SER A 51 -7.56 9.99 9.83
CA SER A 51 -8.75 9.17 9.63
C SER A 51 -9.88 9.65 10.53
N THR A 52 -9.60 10.00 11.78
CA THR A 52 -10.59 10.60 12.70
C THR A 52 -11.13 11.91 12.14
N GLU A 53 -10.26 12.79 11.65
CA GLU A 53 -10.67 14.07 11.08
C GLU A 53 -11.49 13.88 9.79
N ALA A 54 -11.04 13.00 8.90
CA ALA A 54 -11.77 12.67 7.67
C ALA A 54 -13.14 12.06 7.97
N LEU A 55 -13.23 11.10 8.91
CA LEU A 55 -14.49 10.51 9.32
C LEU A 55 -15.41 11.55 9.95
N PHE A 56 -14.87 12.46 10.77
CA PHE A 56 -15.66 13.55 11.36
C PHE A 56 -16.32 14.41 10.27
N TYR A 57 -15.60 14.77 9.22
CA TYR A 57 -16.16 15.55 8.10
C TYR A 57 -17.14 14.72 7.26
N LEU A 58 -16.76 13.51 6.85
CA LEU A 58 -17.58 12.67 5.96
C LEU A 58 -18.88 12.19 6.62
N THR A 59 -18.94 12.15 7.95
CA THR A 59 -20.15 11.81 8.70
C THR A 59 -21.08 13.01 8.93
N GLN A 60 -20.68 14.24 8.59
CA GLN A 60 -21.57 15.40 8.67
C GLN A 60 -22.58 15.39 7.52
N ASN A 61 -23.86 15.56 7.85
CA ASN A 61 -24.94 15.69 6.87
C ASN A 61 -24.68 16.82 5.86
N GLU A 62 -24.04 17.92 6.29
CA GLU A 62 -23.67 19.04 5.42
C GLU A 62 -22.68 18.59 4.33
N THR A 63 -21.60 17.91 4.72
CA THR A 63 -20.58 17.38 3.79
C THR A 63 -21.16 16.34 2.85
N GLN A 64 -22.03 15.44 3.33
CA GLN A 64 -22.70 14.46 2.48
C GLN A 64 -23.60 15.12 1.43
N THR A 65 -24.35 16.14 1.84
CA THR A 65 -25.24 16.91 0.96
C THR A 65 -24.43 17.69 -0.07
N GLU A 66 -23.32 18.29 0.35
CA GLU A 66 -22.40 19.02 -0.54
C GLU A 66 -21.80 18.10 -1.60
N ILE A 67 -21.27 16.93 -1.20
CA ILE A 67 -20.72 15.93 -2.12
C ILE A 67 -21.78 15.45 -3.11
N LEU A 68 -23.00 15.14 -2.64
CA LEU A 68 -24.10 14.72 -3.50
C LEU A 68 -24.46 15.81 -4.52
N SER A 69 -24.53 17.07 -4.07
CA SER A 69 -24.83 18.21 -4.92
C SER A 69 -23.76 18.42 -5.99
N ILE A 70 -22.48 18.31 -5.64
CA ILE A 70 -21.37 18.39 -6.61
C ILE A 70 -21.50 17.28 -7.65
N LEU A 71 -21.74 16.04 -7.23
CA LEU A 71 -21.86 14.91 -8.15
C LEU A 71 -23.08 15.04 -9.08
N HIS A 72 -24.21 15.54 -8.59
CA HIS A 72 -25.36 15.87 -9.43
C HIS A 72 -25.07 16.98 -10.43
N HIS A 73 -24.29 17.98 -10.03
CA HIS A 73 -23.85 19.05 -10.91
C HIS A 73 -22.97 18.50 -12.04
N GLU A 74 -21.99 17.66 -11.73
CA GLU A 74 -21.13 17.01 -12.74
C GLU A 74 -21.94 16.11 -13.68
N CYS A 75 -22.92 15.37 -13.16
CA CYS A 75 -23.84 14.57 -13.98
C CYS A 75 -24.63 15.41 -14.98
N ALA A 76 -24.88 16.70 -14.72
CA ALA A 76 -25.63 17.56 -15.63
C ALA A 76 -24.90 17.79 -16.97
N SER A 77 -23.57 17.72 -16.95
CA SER A 77 -22.70 17.90 -18.13
C SER A 77 -22.52 16.61 -18.94
N LEU A 78 -22.92 15.45 -18.41
CA LEU A 78 -22.71 14.13 -19.01
C LEU A 78 -23.84 13.72 -19.97
N ALA A 79 -24.13 14.51 -21.01
CA ALA A 79 -25.09 14.11 -22.05
C ALA A 79 -24.49 13.05 -23.00
N PRO A 80 -25.24 12.01 -23.42
CA PRO A 80 -26.65 11.73 -23.13
C PRO A 80 -26.90 10.92 -21.84
N LEU A 81 -25.86 10.62 -21.07
CA LEU A 81 -25.87 9.72 -19.91
C LEU A 81 -26.36 10.36 -18.59
N LYS A 82 -26.76 11.63 -18.61
CA LYS A 82 -27.13 12.42 -17.42
C LYS A 82 -28.00 11.64 -16.43
N GLN A 83 -29.10 11.03 -16.90
CA GLN A 83 -30.03 10.33 -16.01
C GLN A 83 -29.44 9.05 -15.40
N GLN A 84 -28.61 8.33 -16.17
CA GLN A 84 -27.92 7.14 -15.68
C GLN A 84 -26.87 7.54 -14.63
N CYS A 85 -26.15 8.63 -14.86
CA CYS A 85 -25.22 9.20 -13.88
C CYS A 85 -25.92 9.56 -12.57
N ILE A 86 -27.03 10.32 -12.64
CA ILE A 86 -27.81 10.69 -11.46
C ILE A 86 -28.30 9.44 -10.70
N THR A 87 -28.80 8.43 -11.42
CA THR A 87 -29.27 7.18 -10.79
C THR A 87 -28.14 6.45 -10.06
N LEU A 88 -26.95 6.39 -10.65
CA LEU A 88 -25.79 5.78 -10.01
C LEU A 88 -25.35 6.58 -8.78
N VAL A 89 -25.31 7.91 -8.88
CA VAL A 89 -24.95 8.79 -7.76
C VAL A 89 -25.95 8.63 -6.60
N ASP A 90 -27.25 8.67 -6.88
CA ASP A 90 -28.31 8.52 -5.86
C ASP A 90 -28.30 7.15 -5.18
N TYR A 91 -27.78 6.13 -5.86
CA TYR A 91 -27.68 4.79 -5.30
C TYR A 91 -26.37 4.57 -4.53
N TYR A 92 -25.23 4.85 -5.15
CA TYR A 92 -23.92 4.47 -4.61
C TYR A 92 -23.39 5.44 -3.55
N ILE A 93 -23.71 6.73 -3.63
CA ILE A 93 -23.17 7.71 -2.69
C ILE A 93 -23.75 7.56 -1.28
N PRO A 94 -25.06 7.34 -1.09
CA PRO A 94 -25.59 7.01 0.24
C PRO A 94 -25.01 5.71 0.80
N LEU A 95 -24.81 4.69 -0.04
CA LEU A 95 -24.17 3.44 0.37
C LEU A 95 -22.71 3.66 0.78
N PHE A 96 -21.96 4.48 0.04
CA PHE A 96 -20.61 4.87 0.41
C PHE A 96 -20.58 5.54 1.79
N PHE A 97 -21.48 6.48 2.07
CA PHE A 97 -21.53 7.11 3.39
C PHE A 97 -21.96 6.16 4.50
N PHE A 98 -22.84 5.20 4.19
CA PHE A 98 -23.17 4.12 5.12
C PHE A 98 -21.95 3.28 5.47
N GLU A 99 -21.16 2.85 4.48
CA GLU A 99 -19.90 2.12 4.69
C GLU A 99 -18.90 2.95 5.50
N VAL A 100 -18.72 4.23 5.16
CA VAL A 100 -17.84 5.16 5.90
C VAL A 100 -18.25 5.29 7.36
N SER A 101 -19.56 5.27 7.67
CA SER A 101 -20.05 5.34 9.05
C SER A 101 -19.68 4.13 9.92
N MET A 102 -19.33 3.01 9.30
CA MET A 102 -18.90 1.78 9.98
C MET A 102 -17.38 1.69 10.12
N VAL A 103 -16.62 2.59 9.51
CA VAL A 103 -15.15 2.61 9.58
C VAL A 103 -14.70 3.17 10.92
N THR A 104 -13.72 2.53 11.56
CA THR A 104 -12.98 3.12 12.68
C THR A 104 -11.55 3.47 12.27
N PRO A 105 -10.96 4.56 12.78
CA PRO A 105 -9.58 4.94 12.48
C PRO A 105 -8.58 3.82 12.72
N GLU A 106 -8.74 3.07 13.80
CA GLU A 106 -7.84 1.98 14.18
C GLU A 106 -7.91 0.85 13.15
N LYS A 107 -9.11 0.40 12.78
CA LYS A 107 -9.29 -0.67 11.78
C LYS A 107 -8.88 -0.27 10.39
N PHE A 108 -9.11 0.98 10.01
CA PHE A 108 -8.62 1.55 8.76
C PHE A 108 -7.09 1.61 8.74
N CYS A 109 -6.47 2.13 9.79
CA CYS A 109 -5.01 2.22 9.85
C CYS A 109 -4.33 0.86 10.02
N GLU A 110 -5.00 -0.13 10.61
CA GLU A 110 -4.60 -1.53 10.62
C GLU A 110 -4.65 -2.15 9.22
N SER A 111 -5.70 -1.91 8.42
CA SER A 111 -5.82 -2.42 7.05
C SER A 111 -4.81 -1.77 6.09
N MET A 112 -4.41 -0.53 6.39
CA MET A 112 -3.33 0.18 5.69
C MET A 112 -1.93 -0.21 6.19
N HIS A 113 -1.82 -1.16 7.12
CA HIS A 113 -0.57 -1.61 7.75
C HIS A 113 0.24 -0.49 8.45
N LEU A 114 -0.43 0.61 8.83
CA LEU A 114 0.17 1.73 9.55
C LEU A 114 0.09 1.54 11.07
N CYS A 115 -0.91 0.79 11.55
CA CYS A 115 -1.07 0.43 12.96
C CYS A 115 -0.93 -1.08 13.19
N LYS A 116 -0.34 -1.46 14.33
CA LYS A 116 -0.12 -2.87 14.67
C LYS A 116 -1.43 -3.55 15.05
N ASN A 117 -2.02 -4.25 14.08
CA ASN A 117 -2.71 -5.56 14.19
C ASN A 117 -2.97 -6.24 12.83
N GLY A 118 -2.59 -5.67 11.69
CA GLY A 118 -2.56 -6.38 10.39
C GLY A 118 -1.13 -6.67 9.97
N MET A 119 -0.57 -7.82 10.39
CA MET A 119 0.80 -8.31 10.10
C MET A 119 1.95 -7.34 10.42
N LYS A 120 2.95 -7.84 11.15
CA LYS A 120 4.16 -7.07 11.44
C LYS A 120 4.95 -6.83 10.15
N ILE A 121 4.67 -5.76 9.41
CA ILE A 121 5.68 -5.13 8.56
C ILE A 121 6.60 -4.37 9.51
N SER A 122 7.48 -5.10 10.18
CA SER A 122 8.66 -4.49 10.78
C SER A 122 9.64 -4.22 9.64
N LEU A 123 9.44 -3.11 8.93
CA LEU A 123 10.44 -2.59 8.01
C LEU A 123 11.73 -2.40 8.82
N PRO A 124 12.84 -3.09 8.50
CA PRO A 124 14.11 -2.82 9.12
C PRO A 124 14.61 -1.49 8.54
N THR A 125 14.22 -0.37 9.16
CA THR A 125 14.81 0.93 8.87
C THR A 125 16.22 0.97 9.45
N ARG A 126 17.13 0.28 8.76
CA ARG A 126 18.57 0.53 8.84
C ARG A 126 19.41 -0.04 7.69
N GLU A 127 18.80 -0.74 6.74
CA GLU A 127 19.51 -1.18 5.55
C GLU A 127 18.89 -0.44 4.36
N GLY A 128 19.73 0.05 3.46
CA GLY A 128 19.26 0.68 2.22
C GLY A 128 18.47 -0.29 1.34
N THR A 129 18.43 -0.04 0.03
CA THR A 129 17.79 -0.92 -0.97
C THR A 129 18.09 -2.41 -0.76
N CYS A 130 19.29 -2.74 -0.26
CA CYS A 130 19.74 -4.09 0.08
C CYS A 130 18.89 -4.78 1.15
N GLY A 131 18.67 -4.16 2.30
CA GLY A 131 17.93 -4.83 3.37
C GLY A 131 16.42 -4.76 3.21
N LEU A 132 15.92 -3.73 2.53
CA LEU A 132 14.54 -3.77 2.04
C LEU A 132 14.33 -4.99 1.15
N CYS A 133 15.26 -5.24 0.21
CA CYS A 133 15.19 -6.43 -0.62
C CYS A 133 15.23 -7.71 0.22
N HIS A 134 16.17 -7.86 1.16
CA HIS A 134 16.25 -9.06 1.99
C HIS A 134 15.00 -9.26 2.84
N HIS A 135 14.40 -8.19 3.35
CA HIS A 135 13.16 -8.26 4.11
C HIS A 135 12.00 -8.78 3.24
N VAL A 136 11.83 -8.21 2.04
CA VAL A 136 10.82 -8.68 1.08
C VAL A 136 11.06 -10.14 0.69
N VAL A 137 12.31 -10.55 0.46
CA VAL A 137 12.64 -11.94 0.13
C VAL A 137 12.28 -12.90 1.26
N VAL A 138 12.53 -12.51 2.51
CA VAL A 138 12.13 -13.31 3.69
C VAL A 138 10.61 -13.43 3.79
N GLU A 139 9.88 -12.34 3.57
CA GLU A 139 8.41 -12.37 3.60
C GLU A 139 7.83 -13.22 2.47
N VAL A 140 8.34 -13.07 1.26
CA VAL A 140 7.99 -13.93 0.12
C VAL A 140 8.29 -15.40 0.40
N LEU A 141 9.42 -15.71 1.05
CA LEU A 141 9.74 -17.08 1.47
C LEU A 141 8.73 -17.64 2.48
N VAL A 142 8.25 -16.83 3.42
CA VAL A 142 7.20 -17.23 4.37
C VAL A 142 5.89 -17.51 3.63
N MET A 143 5.50 -16.64 2.70
CA MET A 143 4.30 -16.81 1.88
C MET A 143 4.38 -18.06 0.99
N LEU A 144 5.53 -18.32 0.36
CA LEU A 144 5.73 -19.50 -0.48
C LEU A 144 5.64 -20.81 0.32
N LYS A 145 6.04 -20.79 1.59
CA LYS A 145 5.93 -21.95 2.50
C LYS A 145 4.51 -22.22 3.01
N ASP A 146 3.63 -21.22 2.95
CA ASP A 146 2.26 -21.37 3.40
C ASP A 146 1.41 -22.12 2.35
N PRO A 147 0.85 -23.29 2.68
CA PRO A 147 0.08 -24.09 1.72
C PRO A 147 -1.22 -23.40 1.28
N ASN A 148 -1.79 -22.49 2.10
CA ASN A 148 -3.00 -21.76 1.71
C ASN A 148 -2.67 -20.75 0.60
N THR A 149 -1.57 -20.02 0.74
CA THR A 149 -1.05 -19.11 -0.29
C THR A 149 -0.81 -19.85 -1.61
N GLN A 150 -0.23 -21.05 -1.57
CA GLN A 150 -0.03 -21.85 -2.80
C GLN A 150 -1.36 -22.21 -3.48
N LEU A 151 -2.38 -22.58 -2.70
CA LEU A 151 -3.71 -22.89 -3.21
C LEU A 151 -4.41 -21.66 -3.79
N GLU A 152 -4.31 -20.52 -3.12
CA GLU A 152 -4.86 -19.24 -3.58
C GLU A 152 -4.26 -18.82 -4.93
N VAL A 153 -2.95 -18.96 -5.10
CA VAL A 153 -2.27 -18.69 -6.39
C VAL A 153 -2.79 -19.62 -7.49
N ILE A 154 -2.93 -20.92 -7.20
CA ILE A 154 -3.45 -21.90 -8.17
C ILE A 154 -4.91 -21.59 -8.54
N ASP A 155 -5.75 -21.25 -7.56
CA ASP A 155 -7.15 -20.89 -7.79
C ASP A 155 -7.28 -19.62 -8.63
N LEU A 156 -6.50 -18.59 -8.31
CA LEU A 156 -6.46 -17.34 -9.08
C LEU A 156 -6.07 -17.59 -10.55
N LEU A 157 -5.05 -18.43 -10.78
CA LEU A 157 -4.62 -18.79 -12.13
C LEU A 157 -5.66 -19.65 -12.86
N ASN A 158 -6.33 -20.58 -12.16
CA ASN A 158 -7.42 -21.36 -12.72
C ASN A 158 -8.64 -20.50 -13.09
N LYS A 159 -9.01 -19.53 -12.26
CA LYS A 159 -10.04 -18.52 -12.56
C LYS A 159 -9.67 -17.71 -13.80
N THR A 160 -8.40 -17.38 -13.95
CA THR A 160 -7.88 -16.71 -15.15
C THR A 160 -7.98 -17.62 -16.38
N CYS A 161 -7.63 -18.90 -16.26
CA CYS A 161 -7.79 -19.89 -17.33
C CYS A 161 -9.24 -20.08 -17.78
N SER A 162 -10.23 -19.95 -16.90
CA SER A 162 -11.66 -20.01 -17.27
C SER A 162 -12.07 -18.91 -18.27
N LYS A 163 -11.27 -17.85 -18.43
CA LYS A 163 -11.49 -16.79 -19.42
C LYS A 163 -10.82 -17.11 -20.77
N ALA A 164 -10.00 -18.15 -20.85
CA ALA A 164 -9.16 -18.46 -22.00
C ALA A 164 -9.88 -19.24 -23.12
N GLN A 165 -11.20 -19.04 -23.29
CA GLN A 165 -12.03 -19.64 -24.35
C GLN A 165 -11.63 -21.10 -24.69
N ASN A 166 -11.17 -21.33 -25.92
CA ASN A 166 -10.81 -22.66 -26.45
C ASN A 166 -9.59 -23.31 -25.78
N TYR A 167 -8.85 -22.57 -24.95
CA TYR A 167 -7.65 -23.02 -24.26
C TYR A 167 -7.87 -23.27 -22.77
N GLU A 168 -9.09 -23.11 -22.24
CA GLU A 168 -9.36 -23.23 -20.80
C GLU A 168 -8.78 -24.52 -20.19
N GLN A 169 -9.10 -25.67 -20.79
CA GLN A 169 -8.67 -26.97 -20.26
C GLN A 169 -7.15 -27.14 -20.32
N GLN A 170 -6.54 -26.73 -21.44
CA GLN A 170 -5.08 -26.79 -21.62
C GLN A 170 -4.39 -25.84 -20.62
N CYS A 171 -4.91 -24.63 -20.44
CA CYS A 171 -4.42 -23.66 -19.47
C CYS A 171 -4.49 -24.20 -18.03
N LYS A 172 -5.64 -24.75 -17.61
CA LYS A 172 -5.79 -25.35 -16.27
C LYS A 172 -4.82 -26.52 -16.07
N GLN A 173 -4.60 -27.34 -17.09
CA GLN A 173 -3.63 -28.43 -17.03
C GLN A 173 -2.20 -27.91 -16.87
N LEU A 174 -1.82 -26.83 -17.57
CA LEU A 174 -0.53 -26.17 -17.41
C LEU A 174 -0.38 -25.58 -16.00
N VAL A 175 -1.42 -24.94 -15.47
CA VAL A 175 -1.44 -24.37 -14.11
C VAL A 175 -1.19 -25.47 -13.09
N LEU A 176 -1.98 -26.54 -13.11
CA LEU A 176 -1.87 -27.65 -12.16
C LEU A 176 -0.53 -28.39 -12.27
N LYS A 177 0.06 -28.44 -13.46
CA LYS A 177 1.34 -29.13 -13.69
C LYS A 177 2.55 -28.29 -13.28
N TYR A 178 2.57 -27.01 -13.66
CA TYR A 178 3.78 -26.20 -13.58
C TYR A 178 3.81 -25.26 -12.38
N ILE A 179 2.68 -24.73 -11.93
CA ILE A 179 2.65 -23.75 -10.83
C ILE A 179 3.15 -24.35 -9.52
N PRO A 180 2.73 -25.55 -9.08
CA PRO A 180 3.29 -26.16 -7.87
C PRO A 180 4.82 -26.34 -7.97
N LEU A 181 5.31 -26.73 -9.14
CA LEU A 181 6.75 -26.89 -9.38
C LEU A 181 7.49 -25.55 -9.35
N ILE A 182 6.89 -24.49 -9.88
CA ILE A 182 7.45 -23.13 -9.87
C ILE A 182 7.49 -22.60 -8.45
N LEU A 183 6.45 -22.78 -7.64
CA LEU A 183 6.40 -22.32 -6.26
C LEU A 183 7.47 -23.02 -5.41
N VAL A 184 7.56 -24.35 -5.48
CA VAL A 184 8.57 -25.13 -4.73
C VAL A 184 9.99 -24.83 -5.20
N LYS A 185 10.22 -24.71 -6.51
CA LYS A 185 11.55 -24.37 -7.04
C LYS A 185 11.91 -22.92 -6.73
N GLY A 186 10.93 -22.02 -6.75
CA GLY A 186 11.07 -20.61 -6.40
C GLY A 186 11.45 -20.43 -4.93
N GLU A 187 10.78 -21.16 -4.03
CA GLU A 187 11.14 -21.22 -2.61
C GLU A 187 12.61 -21.65 -2.45
N LYS A 188 12.97 -22.81 -2.99
CA LYS A 188 14.34 -23.33 -2.92
C LYS A 188 15.36 -22.38 -3.54
N PHE A 189 15.00 -21.72 -4.64
CA PHE A 189 15.87 -20.73 -5.29
C PHE A 189 16.12 -19.54 -4.36
N LEU A 190 15.08 -18.98 -3.75
CA LEU A 190 15.20 -17.85 -2.83
C LEU A 190 15.93 -18.21 -1.52
N GLU A 191 15.86 -19.47 -1.07
CA GLU A 191 16.64 -19.94 0.08
C GLU A 191 18.14 -20.08 -0.22
N THR A 192 18.49 -20.41 -1.46
CA THR A 192 19.86 -20.75 -1.86
C THR A 192 20.57 -19.66 -2.64
N THR A 193 19.83 -18.63 -3.06
CA THR A 193 20.33 -17.55 -3.92
C THR A 193 20.09 -16.21 -3.27
N ASP A 194 21.15 -15.42 -3.13
CA ASP A 194 21.02 -14.01 -2.78
C ASP A 194 20.54 -13.20 -4.00
N VAL A 195 19.22 -13.21 -4.21
CA VAL A 195 18.57 -12.46 -5.29
C VAL A 195 18.78 -10.95 -5.14
N CYS A 196 19.02 -10.45 -3.92
CA CYS A 196 19.22 -9.02 -3.67
C CYS A 196 20.56 -8.53 -4.21
N SER A 197 21.60 -9.37 -4.13
CA SER A 197 22.85 -9.14 -4.86
C SER A 197 22.66 -9.31 -6.37
N ALA A 198 21.91 -10.31 -6.83
CA ALA A 198 21.70 -10.57 -8.26
C ALA A 198 20.98 -9.40 -8.98
N ILE A 199 20.03 -8.74 -8.30
CA ILE A 199 19.31 -7.58 -8.83
C ILE A 199 20.00 -6.24 -8.50
N HIS A 200 21.21 -6.27 -7.95
CA HIS A 200 21.99 -5.09 -7.55
C HIS A 200 21.33 -4.21 -6.49
N ALA A 201 20.34 -4.73 -5.75
CA ALA A 201 19.81 -4.06 -4.57
C ALA A 201 20.86 -4.02 -3.45
N CYS A 202 21.67 -5.07 -3.36
CA CYS A 202 22.89 -5.16 -2.57
C CYS A 202 24.13 -4.95 -3.43
N LYS A 203 25.19 -4.37 -2.84
CA LYS A 203 26.51 -4.37 -3.48
C LYS A 203 26.99 -5.82 -3.54
N ALA A 204 27.40 -6.28 -4.72
CA ALA A 204 28.07 -7.57 -4.87
C ALA A 204 29.30 -7.58 -3.92
N GLY A 205 29.36 -8.59 -3.05
CA GLY A 205 29.99 -8.49 -1.74
C GLY A 205 31.44 -8.01 -1.70
N THR A 206 31.74 -7.21 -0.66
CA THR A 206 32.99 -7.36 0.08
C THR A 206 32.65 -8.20 1.31
N GLN A 207 33.25 -9.40 1.41
CA GLN A 207 33.13 -10.22 2.60
C GLN A 207 33.83 -9.58 3.82
N ALA A 208 33.24 -9.83 4.99
CA ALA A 208 33.82 -9.79 6.34
C ALA A 208 34.28 -8.43 6.91
N SER A 209 33.56 -7.98 7.95
CA SER A 209 34.20 -7.63 9.22
C SER A 209 33.34 -8.13 10.37
N MET A 210 33.68 -9.33 10.84
CA MET A 210 33.49 -9.71 12.22
C MET A 210 34.46 -8.84 13.03
N GLU A 211 33.99 -7.71 13.57
CA GLU A 211 34.76 -6.99 14.58
C GLU A 211 34.47 -7.56 15.96
N THR A 212 35.42 -8.38 16.37
CA THR A 212 35.71 -8.88 17.71
C THR A 212 35.44 -7.83 18.79
N MET A 213 34.54 -8.14 19.72
CA MET A 213 34.37 -7.37 20.95
C MET A 213 35.38 -7.90 21.99
N PRO A 214 36.32 -7.09 22.53
CA PRO A 214 37.18 -7.54 23.60
C PRO A 214 36.40 -7.54 24.91
N LEU A 215 36.45 -8.68 25.60
CA LEU A 215 36.00 -8.83 26.97
C LEU A 215 37.04 -8.18 27.89
N SER A 216 36.72 -7.05 28.51
CA SER A 216 37.46 -6.53 29.66
C SER A 216 36.58 -6.61 30.90
N ALA A 217 36.75 -7.71 31.63
CA ALA A 217 36.43 -7.81 33.04
C ALA A 217 37.68 -7.42 33.84
N THR A 218 37.56 -6.46 34.76
CA THR A 218 38.50 -6.31 35.86
C THR A 218 37.84 -5.55 37.01
N LEU A 219 37.77 -6.28 38.14
CA LEU A 219 37.74 -5.89 39.57
C LEU A 219 36.72 -4.85 40.04
#